data_AF-A0A9P1DWP9-F1
#
_entry.id   AF-A0A9P1DWP9-F1
#
_cell.length_a   1.000
_cell.length_b   1.000
_cell.length_c   1.000
_cell.angle_alpha   90.00
_cell.angle_beta   90.00
_cell.angle_gamma   90.00
#
_symmetry.space_group_name_H-M   'P 1'
#
loop_
_entity.id
_entity.type
_entity.pdbx_description
1 polymer ?
#
loop_
_entity_poly.entity_id
_entity_poly.type
_entity_poly.pdbx_seq_one_letter_code
_entity_poly.pdbx_strand_id
1 'polypeptide(L)'
;MELKTWSKTCRVWFQTRIEICKRRLADLREEDGRWNGADFQKIKEVLIDLLQRRHIFWQQCAKTFWLTECDRNTKFFHNAVRQHRRKNKMKGLRLPNGAGKWIALK
;
A
#
# COMPACT_ATOMS: atom_id res chain seq x y z
N MET A 1 -0.73 -23.70 5.29
CA MET A 1 -0.65 -23.18 3.90
C MET A 1 -1.87 -22.33 3.49
N GLU A 2 -2.99 -22.38 4.21
CA GLU A 2 -4.23 -21.62 3.90
C GLU A 2 -4.15 -20.09 4.03
N LEU A 3 -3.42 -19.54 5.00
CA LEU A 3 -3.39 -18.09 5.22
C LEU A 3 -2.75 -17.31 4.06
N LYS A 4 -1.73 -17.89 3.42
CA LYS A 4 -1.04 -17.26 2.28
C LYS A 4 -1.91 -17.27 1.02
N THR A 5 -2.67 -18.35 0.80
CA THR A 5 -3.60 -18.45 -0.33
C THR A 5 -4.80 -17.54 -0.10
N TRP A 6 -5.37 -17.53 1.10
CA TRP A 6 -6.47 -16.62 1.48
C TRP A 6 -6.09 -15.15 1.32
N SER A 7 -4.91 -14.73 1.81
CA SER A 7 -4.44 -13.34 1.66
C SER A 7 -4.27 -12.92 0.20
N LYS A 8 -3.75 -13.81 -0.66
CA LYS A 8 -3.67 -13.58 -2.11
C LYS A 8 -5.06 -13.42 -2.73
N THR A 9 -5.99 -14.31 -2.39
CA THR A 9 -7.38 -14.26 -2.88
C THR A 9 -8.07 -12.96 -2.47
N CYS A 10 -7.96 -12.55 -1.20
CA CYS A 10 -8.50 -11.27 -0.72
C CYS A 10 -7.88 -10.08 -1.45
N ARG A 11 -6.56 -10.10 -1.67
CA ARG A 11 -5.87 -9.03 -2.43
C ARG A 11 -6.39 -8.91 -3.86
N VAL A 12 -6.53 -10.03 -4.56
CA VAL A 12 -7.08 -10.06 -5.93
C VAL A 12 -8.53 -9.58 -5.92
N TRP A 13 -9.35 -10.05 -4.98
CA TRP A 13 -10.75 -9.65 -4.84
C TRP A 13 -10.91 -8.14 -4.67
N PHE A 14 -10.17 -7.53 -3.74
CA PHE A 14 -10.19 -6.07 -3.54
C PHE A 14 -9.73 -5.34 -4.80
N GLN A 15 -8.65 -5.80 -5.43
CA GLN A 15 -8.09 -5.15 -6.61
C GLN A 15 -9.06 -5.18 -7.78
N THR A 16 -9.66 -6.33 -8.07
CA THR A 16 -10.63 -6.49 -9.17
C THR A 16 -11.84 -5.57 -8.96
N ARG A 17 -12.42 -5.54 -7.76
CA ARG A 17 -13.60 -4.71 -7.48
C ARG A 17 -13.31 -3.21 -7.54
N ILE A 18 -12.17 -2.79 -7.01
CA ILE A 18 -11.72 -1.39 -7.09
C ILE A 18 -11.53 -0.99 -8.56
N GLU A 19 -10.94 -1.86 -9.37
CA GLU A 19 -10.70 -1.58 -10.79
C GLU A 19 -12.01 -1.48 -11.57
N ILE A 20 -12.98 -2.35 -11.28
CA ILE A 20 -14.33 -2.27 -11.86
C ILE A 20 -15.00 -0.94 -11.51
N CYS A 21 -14.97 -0.53 -10.24
CA CYS A 21 -15.54 0.76 -9.82
C CYS A 21 -14.86 1.94 -10.50
N LYS A 22 -13.52 1.91 -10.64
CA LYS A 22 -12.76 2.97 -11.31
C LYS A 22 -13.10 3.07 -12.80
N ARG A 23 -13.16 1.94 -13.50
CA ARG A 23 -13.55 1.90 -14.92
C ARG A 23 -14.95 2.46 -15.09
N ARG A 24 -15.90 2.01 -14.28
CA ARG A 24 -17.28 2.52 -14.36
C ARG A 24 -17.38 4.01 -14.08
N LEU A 25 -16.57 4.57 -13.18
CA LEU A 25 -16.50 6.02 -12.98
C LEU A 25 -15.86 6.76 -14.16
N ALA A 26 -14.92 6.14 -14.87
CA ALA A 26 -14.32 6.70 -16.08
C ALA A 26 -15.33 6.70 -17.24
N ASP A 27 -15.99 5.56 -17.49
CA ASP A 27 -17.03 5.43 -18.52
C ASP A 27 -18.14 6.47 -18.32
N LEU A 28 -18.63 6.61 -17.08
CA LEU A 28 -19.66 7.59 -16.72
C LEU A 28 -19.20 9.05 -16.81
N ARG A 29 -17.89 9.30 -16.78
CA ARG A 29 -17.32 10.64 -16.95
C ARG A 29 -17.13 11.01 -18.42
N GLU A 30 -16.99 10.02 -19.29
CA GLU A 30 -16.87 10.21 -20.75
C GLU A 30 -18.24 10.33 -21.46
N GLU A 31 -19.33 9.81 -20.87
CA GLU A 31 -20.71 9.90 -21.40
C GLU A 31 -21.39 11.29 -21.25
N ASP A 32 -20.59 12.35 -21.16
CA ASP A 32 -20.89 13.79 -21.05
C ASP A 32 -22.37 14.21 -21.31
N GLY A 33 -23.22 14.11 -20.27
CA GLY A 33 -24.50 14.85 -20.21
C GLY A 33 -25.81 14.05 -20.14
N ARG A 34 -25.81 12.71 -20.20
CA ARG A 34 -27.06 11.90 -20.02
C ARG A 34 -27.19 11.21 -18.66
N TRP A 35 -26.28 11.50 -17.76
CA TRP A 35 -26.02 10.64 -16.62
C TRP A 35 -26.61 11.20 -15.31
N ASN A 36 -27.29 10.35 -14.54
CA ASN A 36 -27.98 10.70 -13.29
C ASN A 36 -26.96 10.88 -12.17
N GLY A 37 -26.65 12.12 -11.75
CA GLY A 37 -25.77 12.48 -10.62
C GLY A 37 -25.76 11.53 -9.40
N ALA A 38 -26.86 10.83 -9.12
CA ALA A 38 -26.95 9.83 -8.08
C ALA A 38 -26.09 8.56 -8.32
N ASP A 39 -25.98 8.04 -9.54
CA ASP A 39 -25.30 6.75 -9.81
C ASP A 39 -23.76 6.79 -9.63
N PHE A 40 -23.08 7.90 -9.90
CA PHE A 40 -21.63 8.11 -9.78
C PHE A 40 -21.34 8.41 -8.35
N GLN A 41 -22.20 9.18 -7.69
CA GLN A 41 -22.10 9.37 -6.26
C GLN A 41 -22.19 8.01 -5.55
N LYS A 42 -23.15 7.16 -5.96
CA LYS A 42 -23.27 5.77 -5.48
C LYS A 42 -22.03 4.91 -5.79
N ILE A 43 -21.52 4.92 -7.03
CA ILE A 43 -20.33 4.14 -7.39
C ILE A 43 -19.08 4.66 -6.67
N LYS A 44 -18.96 5.97 -6.48
CA LYS A 44 -17.89 6.62 -5.73
C LYS A 44 -17.94 6.25 -4.25
N GLU A 45 -19.12 6.21 -3.65
CA GLU A 45 -19.32 5.73 -2.27
C GLU A 45 -18.90 4.27 -2.12
N VAL A 46 -19.30 3.40 -3.07
CA VAL A 46 -18.86 1.99 -3.09
C VAL A 46 -17.34 1.89 -3.22
N LEU A 47 -16.71 2.73 -4.06
CA LEU A 47 -15.25 2.75 -4.19
C LEU A 47 -14.56 3.17 -2.88
N ILE A 48 -15.08 4.19 -2.19
CA ILE A 48 -14.55 4.66 -0.91
C ILE A 48 -14.65 3.55 0.15
N ASP A 49 -15.81 2.91 0.28
CA ASP A 49 -16.02 1.80 1.21
C ASP A 49 -15.06 0.62 0.91
N LEU A 50 -14.89 0.25 -0.36
CA LEU A 50 -13.94 -0.80 -0.76
C LEU A 50 -12.49 -0.45 -0.41
N LEU A 51 -12.10 0.81 -0.60
CA LEU A 51 -10.76 1.30 -0.23
C LEU A 51 -10.55 1.25 1.28
N GLN A 52 -11.56 1.64 2.06
CA GLN A 52 -11.50 1.63 3.52
C GLN A 52 -11.43 0.20 4.08
N ARG A 53 -12.25 -0.72 3.56
CA ARG A 53 -12.17 -2.15 3.91
C ARG A 53 -10.81 -2.75 3.56
N ARG A 54 -10.26 -2.40 2.38
CA ARG A 54 -8.92 -2.83 1.97
C ARG A 54 -7.86 -2.29 2.92
N HIS A 55 -7.95 -1.02 3.32
CA HIS A 55 -7.02 -0.42 4.28
C HIS A 55 -7.05 -1.15 5.63
N ILE A 56 -8.24 -1.37 6.20
CA ILE A 56 -8.41 -2.12 7.45
C ILE A 56 -7.82 -3.53 7.33
N PHE A 57 -8.10 -4.23 6.23
CA PHE A 57 -7.52 -5.55 5.96
C PHE A 57 -5.98 -5.52 5.98
N TRP A 58 -5.37 -4.55 5.30
CA TRP A 58 -3.91 -4.41 5.31
C TRP A 58 -3.35 -4.08 6.69
N GLN A 59 -4.03 -3.23 7.46
CA GLN A 59 -3.63 -2.94 8.84
C GLN A 59 -3.71 -4.18 9.73
N GLN A 60 -4.77 -4.97 9.61
CA GLN A 60 -4.93 -6.22 10.35
C GLN A 60 -3.85 -7.23 9.97
N CYS A 61 -3.62 -7.46 8.66
CA CYS A 61 -2.58 -8.37 8.21
C CYS A 61 -1.18 -7.91 8.66
N ALA A 62 -0.88 -6.62 8.61
CA ALA A 62 0.38 -6.08 9.09
C ALA A 62 0.51 -6.29 10.61
N LYS A 63 -0.51 -5.97 11.40
CA LYS A 63 -0.51 -6.15 12.86
C LYS A 63 -0.38 -7.63 13.24
N THR A 64 -1.09 -8.53 12.58
CA THR A 64 -0.96 -9.98 12.79
C THR A 64 0.43 -10.47 12.40
N PHE A 65 0.98 -10.00 11.28
CA PHE A 65 2.35 -10.32 10.88
C PHE A 65 3.35 -9.87 11.95
N TRP A 66 3.24 -8.64 12.43
CA TRP A 66 4.08 -8.12 13.50
C TRP A 66 3.88 -8.88 14.80
N LEU A 67 2.64 -9.15 15.25
CA LEU A 67 2.39 -9.93 16.46
C LEU A 67 2.97 -11.36 16.37
N THR A 68 2.81 -12.02 15.22
CA THR A 68 3.26 -13.42 15.05
C THR A 68 4.78 -13.53 14.92
N GLU A 69 5.42 -12.60 14.21
CA GLU A 69 6.86 -12.63 13.94
C GLU A 69 7.70 -11.89 15.00
N CYS A 70 7.10 -10.96 15.75
CA CYS A 70 7.79 -10.06 16.68
C CYS A 70 7.58 -10.41 18.17
N ASP A 71 6.61 -11.26 18.53
CA ASP A 71 6.50 -11.81 19.89
C ASP A 71 7.56 -12.88 20.18
N ARG A 72 8.09 -13.51 19.12
CA ARG A 72 9.34 -14.25 19.22
C ARG A 72 10.46 -13.26 18.96
N ASN A 73 11.33 -13.06 19.95
CA ASN A 73 12.57 -12.27 19.89
C ASN A 73 13.57 -12.90 18.87
N THR A 74 13.15 -13.03 17.61
CA THR A 74 13.79 -13.87 16.60
C THR A 74 14.95 -13.16 15.94
N LYS A 75 15.96 -13.94 15.54
CA LYS A 75 17.02 -13.50 14.62
C LYS A 75 16.45 -12.82 13.37
N PHE A 76 15.25 -13.19 12.92
CA PHE A 76 14.61 -12.57 11.76
C PHE A 76 14.32 -11.08 11.98
N PHE A 77 13.74 -10.68 13.11
CA PHE A 77 13.49 -9.26 13.42
C PHE A 77 14.79 -8.45 13.44
N HIS A 78 15.80 -8.94 14.18
CA HIS A 78 17.10 -8.27 14.23
C HIS A 78 17.77 -8.20 12.85
N ASN A 79 17.65 -9.24 12.03
CA ASN A 79 18.19 -9.26 10.66
C ASN A 79 17.43 -8.29 9.74
N ALA A 80 16.10 -8.25 9.81
CA ALA A 80 15.27 -7.33 9.04
C ALA A 80 15.57 -5.87 9.41
N VAL A 81 15.64 -5.55 10.70
CA VAL A 81 16.03 -4.21 11.20
C VAL A 81 17.46 -3.87 10.78
N ARG A 82 18.41 -4.81 10.88
CA ARG A 82 19.80 -4.61 10.44
C ARG A 82 19.89 -4.38 8.94
N GLN A 83 19.11 -5.10 8.13
CA GLN A 83 19.02 -4.90 6.69
C GLN A 83 18.42 -3.53 6.35
N HIS A 84 17.35 -3.13 7.02
CA HIS A 84 16.73 -1.82 6.85
C HIS A 84 17.70 -0.69 7.23
N ARG A 85 18.40 -0.82 8.38
CA ARG A 85 19.46 0.10 8.78
C ARG A 85 20.58 0.16 7.75
N ARG A 86 21.03 -0.97 7.22
CA ARG A 86 22.07 -1.01 6.18
C ARG A 86 21.61 -0.32 4.89
N LYS A 87 20.36 -0.54 4.47
CA LYS A 87 19.79 0.03 3.25
C LYS A 87 19.56 1.54 3.38
N ASN A 88 19.09 1.98 4.55
CA ASN A 88 18.72 3.37 4.80
C ASN A 88 19.85 4.19 5.44
N LYS A 89 21.02 3.59 5.70
CA LYS A 89 22.20 4.33 6.17
C LYS A 89 22.61 5.30 5.08
N MET A 90 22.34 6.59 5.30
CA MET A 90 22.86 7.66 4.47
C MET A 90 24.38 7.63 4.54
N LYS A 91 25.04 7.35 3.40
CA LYS A 91 26.51 7.25 3.33
C LYS A 91 27.18 8.62 3.32
N GLY A 92 26.44 9.66 2.95
CA GLY A 92 26.95 11.02 2.90
C GLY A 92 25.90 11.99 2.40
N LEU A 93 26.18 13.28 2.57
CA LEU A 93 25.39 14.39 2.06
C LEU A 93 26.08 14.99 0.84
N ARG A 94 25.31 15.32 -0.19
CA ARG A 94 25.80 16.03 -1.37
C ARG A 94 25.62 17.52 -1.14
N LEU A 95 26.71 18.28 -1.14
CA LEU A 95 26.63 19.73 -1.03
C LEU A 95 26.06 20.33 -2.32
N PRO A 96 25.18 21.35 -2.23
CA PRO A 96 24.56 21.99 -3.38
C PRO A 96 25.51 22.89 -4.18
N ASN A 97 26.73 23.14 -3.68
CA ASN A 97 27.69 24.05 -4.28
C ASN A 97 28.44 23.48 -5.50
N GLY A 98 27.75 22.89 -6.47
CA GLY A 98 28.27 22.56 -7.83
C GLY A 98 29.47 21.59 -7.94
N ALA A 99 30.21 21.33 -6.86
CA ALA A 99 31.51 20.68 -6.87
C ALA A 99 31.43 19.15 -6.79
N GLY A 100 30.23 18.57 -6.81
CA GLY A 100 30.02 17.11 -6.83
C GLY A 100 30.60 16.34 -5.64
N LYS A 101 31.13 17.02 -4.62
CA LYS A 101 31.89 16.40 -3.52
C LYS A 101 30.93 15.83 -2.47
N TRP A 102 31.06 14.54 -2.20
CA TRP A 102 30.32 13.84 -1.15
C TRP A 102 31.00 14.02 0.20
N ILE A 103 30.26 14.46 1.22
CA ILE A 103 30.75 14.43 2.60
C ILE A 103 30.22 13.16 3.23
N ALA A 104 31.11 12.23 3.59
CA ALA A 104 30.73 11.01 4.30
C ALA A 104 30.24 11.37 5.71
N LEU A 105 29.09 10.82 6.10
CA LEU A 105 28.63 10.88 7.49
C LEU A 105 29.37 9.76 8.25
N LYS A 106 30.24 10.14 9.21
CA LYS A 106 30.96 9.19 10.08
C LYS A 106 29.98 8.36 10.90
#